data_AF-A0A8B8FNS1-F1
#
_entry.id   AF-A0A8B8FNS1-F1
#
_cell.length_a   1.000
_cell.length_b   1.000
_cell.length_c   1.000
_cell.angle_alpha   90.00
_cell.angle_beta   90.00
_cell.angle_gamma   90.00
#
_symmetry.space_group_name_H-M   'P 1'
#
loop_
_entity.id
_entity.type
_entity.pdbx_description
1 polymer ?
#
loop_
_entity_poly.entity_id
_entity_poly.type
_entity_poly.pdbx_seq_one_letter_code
_entity_poly.pdbx_strand_id
1 'polypeptide(L)'
;MCSESRTRFLRCIPVLHDFLETNEVKIEKSIATTIQDHLKSLDSNLRNYFPKIDEEIQWIRNPFEEDYLKKLKISATEEDSLI
;
A
#
# COMPACT_ATOMS: atom_id res chain seq x y z
N MET A 1 -29.38 -5.75 -5.29
CA MET A 1 -28.37 -5.12 -4.42
C MET A 1 -27.09 -5.98 -4.31
N CYS A 2 -26.53 -6.49 -5.42
CA CYS A 2 -25.44 -7.50 -5.36
C CYS A 2 -24.24 -7.20 -6.29
N SER A 3 -24.23 -6.05 -6.96
CA SER A 3 -23.17 -5.63 -7.89
C SER A 3 -22.11 -4.73 -7.23
N GLU A 4 -22.49 -3.84 -6.32
CA GLU A 4 -21.57 -2.86 -5.70
C GLU A 4 -20.50 -3.48 -4.80
N SER A 5 -20.80 -4.60 -4.14
CA SER A 5 -19.82 -5.24 -3.23
C SER A 5 -18.64 -5.91 -3.95
N ARG A 6 -18.73 -6.15 -5.26
CA ARG A 6 -17.74 -6.95 -6.02
C ARG A 6 -16.62 -6.13 -6.66
N THR A 7 -16.76 -4.83 -6.78
CA THR A 7 -15.79 -3.95 -7.46
C THR A 7 -15.04 -3.02 -6.51
N ARG A 8 -15.25 -3.13 -5.19
CA ARG A 8 -14.60 -2.24 -4.20
C ARG A 8 -13.08 -2.22 -4.30
N PHE A 9 -12.45 -3.32 -4.73
CA PHE A 9 -11.00 -3.40 -4.92
C PHE A 9 -10.50 -2.51 -6.07
N LEU A 10 -11.35 -2.16 -7.04
CA LEU A 10 -10.98 -1.26 -8.14
C LEU A 10 -10.63 0.14 -7.64
N ARG A 11 -11.16 0.55 -6.47
CA ARG A 11 -10.77 1.82 -5.84
C ARG A 11 -9.29 1.85 -5.43
N CYS A 12 -8.65 0.69 -5.30
CA CYS A 12 -7.21 0.58 -5.07
C CYS A 12 -6.39 0.62 -6.37
N ILE A 13 -7.04 0.63 -7.54
CA ILE A 13 -6.43 0.71 -8.87
C ILE A 13 -7.13 1.84 -9.65
N PRO A 14 -6.86 3.11 -9.30
CA PRO A 14 -7.61 4.27 -9.82
C PRO A 14 -7.65 4.31 -11.34
N VAL A 15 -6.53 4.03 -12.00
CA VAL A 15 -6.43 4.01 -13.47
C VAL A 15 -7.40 3.02 -14.12
N LEU A 16 -7.54 1.82 -13.53
CA LEU A 16 -8.47 0.80 -14.05
C LEU A 16 -9.92 1.18 -13.76
N HIS A 17 -10.18 1.73 -12.57
CA HIS A 17 -11.50 2.23 -12.20
C HIS A 17 -11.98 3.31 -13.18
N ASP A 18 -11.15 4.33 -13.40
CA ASP A 18 -11.45 5.46 -14.28
C ASP A 18 -11.64 5.01 -15.73
N PHE A 19 -10.82 4.05 -16.20
CA PHE A 19 -10.98 3.46 -17.52
C PHE A 19 -12.34 2.78 -17.69
N LEU A 20 -12.76 1.97 -16.71
CA LEU A 20 -14.03 1.25 -16.77
C LEU A 20 -15.23 2.20 -16.72
N GLU A 21 -15.18 3.22 -15.87
CA GLU A 21 -16.22 4.25 -15.79
C GLU A 21 -16.30 5.07 -17.08
N THR A 22 -15.16 5.60 -17.56
CA THR A 22 -15.10 6.47 -18.74
C THR A 22 -15.61 5.77 -20.00
N ASN A 23 -15.37 4.47 -20.13
CA ASN A 23 -15.76 3.70 -21.31
C ASN A 23 -17.06 2.91 -21.10
N GLU A 24 -17.73 3.05 -19.95
CA GLU A 24 -18.94 2.30 -19.57
C GLU A 24 -18.77 0.77 -19.67
N VAL A 25 -17.53 0.30 -19.49
CA VAL A 25 -17.17 -1.12 -19.61
C VAL A 25 -17.34 -1.80 -18.26
N LYS A 26 -18.01 -2.95 -18.28
CA LYS A 26 -18.10 -3.84 -17.11
C LYS A 26 -17.02 -4.90 -17.21
N ILE A 27 -16.34 -5.14 -16.09
CA ILE A 27 -15.41 -6.25 -15.99
C ILE A 27 -16.18 -7.57 -15.86
N GLU A 28 -15.72 -8.60 -16.56
CA GLU A 28 -16.28 -9.93 -16.41
C GLU A 28 -16.03 -10.46 -14.99
N LYS A 29 -16.98 -11.21 -14.45
CA LYS A 29 -16.88 -11.76 -13.08
C LYS A 29 -15.67 -12.68 -12.92
N SER A 30 -15.32 -13.46 -13.94
CA SER A 30 -14.15 -14.35 -13.94
C SER A 30 -12.87 -13.54 -13.79
N ILE A 31 -12.69 -12.50 -14.61
CA ILE A 31 -11.55 -11.58 -14.58
C ILE A 31 -11.45 -10.87 -13.23
N ALA A 32 -12.56 -10.34 -12.71
CA ALA A 32 -12.58 -9.71 -11.39
C ALA A 32 -12.12 -10.67 -10.27
N THR A 33 -12.52 -11.94 -10.37
CA THR A 33 -12.12 -12.98 -9.41
C THR A 33 -10.62 -13.27 -9.53
N THR A 34 -10.09 -13.42 -10.75
CA THR A 34 -8.66 -13.60 -11.00
C THR A 34 -7.82 -12.45 -10.43
N ILE A 35 -8.24 -11.20 -10.66
CA ILE A 35 -7.55 -10.03 -10.10
C ILE A 35 -7.58 -10.06 -8.57
N GLN A 36 -8.75 -10.34 -7.99
CA GLN A 36 -8.90 -10.39 -6.54
C GLN A 36 -8.03 -11.48 -5.90
N ASP A 37 -7.94 -12.66 -6.51
CA ASP A 37 -7.11 -13.76 -6.01
C ASP A 37 -5.63 -13.45 -6.15
N HIS A 38 -5.23 -12.80 -7.25
CA HIS A 38 -3.85 -12.33 -7.41
C HIS A 38 -3.48 -11.30 -6.34
N LEU A 39 -4.34 -10.31 -6.06
CA LEU A 39 -4.11 -9.30 -5.02
C LEU A 39 -4.00 -9.92 -3.62
N LYS A 40 -4.81 -10.94 -3.30
CA LYS A 40 -4.70 -11.68 -2.03
C LYS A 40 -3.39 -12.45 -1.93
N SER A 41 -2.97 -13.08 -3.02
CA SER A 41 -1.68 -13.79 -3.08
C SER A 41 -0.51 -12.81 -2.91
N LEU A 42 -0.58 -11.64 -3.57
CA LEU A 42 0.41 -10.58 -3.43
C LEU A 42 0.50 -10.06 -1.99
N ASP A 43 -0.63 -9.74 -1.33
CA ASP A 43 -0.65 -9.32 0.08
C ASP A 43 -0.02 -10.38 0.99
N SER A 44 -0.35 -11.65 0.76
CA SER A 44 0.22 -12.78 1.52
C SER A 44 1.72 -12.91 1.32
N ASN A 45 2.20 -12.78 0.07
CA ASN A 45 3.61 -12.83 -0.26
C ASN A 45 4.38 -11.66 0.36
N LEU A 46 3.86 -10.43 0.27
CA LEU A 46 4.49 -9.25 0.88
C LEU A 46 4.64 -9.44 2.40
N ARG A 47 3.65 -10.00 3.08
CA ARG A 47 3.74 -10.29 4.54
C ARG A 47 4.79 -11.34 4.90
N ASN A 48 5.20 -12.20 3.96
CA ASN A 48 6.27 -13.16 4.19
C ASN A 48 7.67 -12.51 4.08
N TYR A 49 7.81 -11.48 3.25
CA TYR A 49 9.09 -10.80 3.03
C TYR A 49 9.29 -9.58 3.94
N PHE A 50 8.21 -8.88 4.27
CA PHE A 50 8.25 -7.72 5.14
C PHE A 50 7.84 -8.10 6.58
N PRO A 51 8.66 -7.77 7.59
CA PRO A 51 8.29 -8.01 8.97
C PRO A 51 6.98 -7.27 9.32
N LYS A 52 6.24 -7.82 10.28
CA LYS A 52 5.10 -7.08 10.85
C LYS A 52 5.63 -5.78 11.44
N ILE A 53 5.09 -4.66 10.98
CA ILE A 53 5.51 -3.35 11.44
C ILE A 53 4.97 -3.15 12.86
N ASP A 54 5.88 -3.15 13.83
CA ASP A 54 5.65 -2.77 15.23
C ASP A 54 6.12 -1.32 15.48
N GLU A 55 6.06 -0.87 16.74
CA GLU A 55 6.47 0.49 17.13
C GLU A 55 7.96 0.80 16.88
N GLU A 56 8.82 -0.22 16.85
CA GLU A 56 10.26 -0.05 16.67
C GLU A 56 10.63 0.20 15.20
N ILE A 57 9.88 -0.40 14.27
CA ILE A 57 10.15 -0.27 12.83
C ILE A 57 9.11 0.55 12.06
N GLN A 58 8.17 1.23 12.75
CA GLN A 58 7.21 2.12 12.08
C GLN A 58 7.89 3.20 11.23
N TRP A 59 9.08 3.66 11.61
CA TRP A 59 9.86 4.65 10.86
C TRP A 59 10.17 4.20 9.42
N ILE A 60 10.20 2.90 9.12
CA ILE A 60 10.42 2.41 7.75
C ILE A 60 9.28 2.85 6.81
N ARG A 61 8.06 3.07 7.33
CA ARG A 61 6.93 3.59 6.55
C ARG A 61 7.10 5.06 6.18
N ASN A 62 7.62 5.84 7.11
CA ASN A 62 7.90 7.26 6.94
C ASN A 62 9.17 7.63 7.72
N PRO A 63 10.35 7.54 7.09
CA PRO A 63 11.61 7.80 7.78
C PRO A 63 11.79 9.27 8.19
N PHE A 64 10.93 10.16 7.69
CA PHE A 64 10.95 11.60 7.95
C PHE A 64 9.88 12.04 8.95
N GLU A 65 9.17 11.11 9.60
CA GLU A 65 8.20 11.47 10.64
C GLU A 65 8.96 12.12 11.82
N GLU A 66 8.54 13.32 12.21
CA GLU A 66 9.25 14.14 13.22
C GLU A 66 9.47 13.38 14.53
N ASP A 67 8.53 12.52 14.92
CA ASP A 67 8.62 11.76 16.16
C ASP A 67 9.77 10.75 16.18
N TYR A 68 10.20 10.23 15.01
CA TYR A 68 11.41 9.40 14.93
C TYR A 68 12.67 10.24 14.85
N LEU A 69 12.63 11.36 14.12
CA LEU A 69 13.76 12.29 14.05
C LEU A 69 14.12 12.85 15.43
N LYS A 70 13.11 13.12 16.28
CA LYS A 70 13.30 13.52 17.69
C LYS A 70 13.88 12.40 18.57
N LYS A 71 13.63 11.13 18.22
CA LYS A 71 14.17 9.94 18.92
C LYS A 71 15.59 9.61 18.48
N LEU A 72 15.94 9.89 17.23
CA LEU A 72 17.30 9.89 16.70
C LEU A 72 18.07 11.03 17.36
N LYS A 73 18.55 10.81 18.60
CA LYS A 73 19.53 11.68 19.25
C LYS A 73 20.88 11.50 18.55
N ILE A 74 20.99 12.00 17.32
CA ILE A 74 22.26 12.12 16.62
C ILE A 74 23.11 13.18 17.33
N SER A 75 24.39 12.88 17.53
CA SER A 75 25.34 13.83 18.08
C SER A 75 25.60 14.96 17.07
N ALA A 76 26.00 16.14 17.57
CA ALA A 76 26.36 17.27 16.71
C ALA A 76 27.42 16.88 15.65
N THR A 77 28.34 15.98 15.99
CA THR A 77 29.33 15.40 15.08
C THR A 77 28.73 14.57 13.94
N GLU A 78 27.65 13.84 14.19
CA GLU A 78 26.95 13.07 13.17
C GLU A 78 26.12 13.98 12.26
N GLU A 79 25.54 15.05 12.82
CA GLU A 79 24.82 16.08 12.06
C GLU A 79 25.76 16.81 11.08
N ASP A 80 26.93 17.25 11.54
CA ASP A 80 27.94 17.92 10.70
C ASP A 80 28.47 17.03 9.56
N SER A 81 28.33 15.71 9.66
CA SER A 81 28.77 14.75 8.64
C SER A 81 27.72 14.47 7.56
N LEU A 82 26.49 14.98 7.72
CA LEU A 82 25.35 14.77 6.81
C LEU A 82 25.12 15.96 5.85
N ILE A 83 25.89 17.05 5.98
CA ILE A 83 25.74 18.31 5.22
C ILE A 83 26.90 18.49 4.25
#